data_AF-A0A556UG68-F1
#
_entry.id   AF-A0A556UG68-F1
#
_cell.length_a   1.000
_cell.length_b   1.000
_cell.length_c   1.000
_cell.angle_alpha   90.00
_cell.angle_beta   90.00
_cell.angle_gamma   90.00
#
_symmetry.space_group_name_H-M   'P 1'
#
loop_
_entity.id
_entity.type
_entity.pdbx_description
1 polymer ?
#
loop_
_entity_poly.entity_id
_entity_poly.type
_entity_poly.pdbx_seq_one_letter_code
_entity_poly.pdbx_strand_id
1 'polypeptide(L)'
;MAASKVKQDMPPPGGYGPIDYKRNLPKRGLSGQYTRLLIEDLEARIALLPLLQAEHDRRTLRMLRENLEEEAVIMKDVPGWKEELLHKRFGFLWYV
;
A
#
# COMPACT_ATOMS: atom_id res chain seq x y z
N MET A 1 -65.22 -18.39 -43.18
CA MET A 1 -63.97 -18.60 -42.44
C MET A 1 -64.00 -17.70 -41.21
N ALA A 2 -64.08 -18.26 -40.00
CA ALA A 2 -64.07 -17.47 -38.77
C ALA A 2 -62.62 -17.04 -38.45
N ALA A 3 -62.38 -15.74 -38.25
CA ALA A 3 -61.06 -15.23 -37.93
C ALA A 3 -60.68 -15.58 -36.48
N SER A 4 -59.50 -16.18 -36.28
CA SER A 4 -58.98 -16.49 -34.95
C SER A 4 -58.68 -15.19 -34.19
N LYS A 5 -59.22 -15.06 -32.98
CA LYS A 5 -59.08 -13.87 -32.13
C LYS A 5 -57.75 -13.95 -31.37
N VAL A 6 -56.64 -13.70 -32.06
CA VAL A 6 -55.32 -13.57 -31.42
C VAL A 6 -55.27 -12.23 -30.70
N LYS A 7 -55.10 -12.23 -29.37
CA LYS A 7 -54.89 -11.02 -28.58
C LYS A 7 -53.39 -10.72 -28.59
N GLN A 8 -52.99 -9.76 -29.42
CA GLN A 8 -51.62 -9.28 -29.46
C GLN A 8 -51.36 -8.38 -28.24
N ASP A 9 -50.23 -8.58 -27.55
CA ASP A 9 -49.86 -7.72 -26.43
C ASP A 9 -49.47 -6.34 -26.95
N MET A 10 -50.29 -5.35 -26.58
CA MET A 10 -50.09 -3.95 -26.91
C MET A 10 -49.36 -3.26 -25.75
N PRO A 11 -48.57 -2.21 -26.02
CA PRO A 11 -48.03 -1.38 -24.96
C PRO A 11 -49.19 -0.83 -24.10
N PRO A 12 -48.97 -0.62 -22.79
CA PRO A 12 -50.02 -0.13 -21.92
C PRO A 12 -50.54 1.22 -22.41
N PRO A 13 -51.84 1.51 -22.27
CA PRO A 13 -52.39 2.82 -22.58
C PRO A 13 -51.72 3.85 -21.66
N GLY A 14 -50.87 4.71 -22.23
CA GLY A 14 -49.99 5.64 -21.49
C GLY A 14 -48.49 5.45 -21.74
N GLY A 15 -48.09 4.37 -22.43
CA GLY A 15 -46.69 4.10 -22.77
C GLY A 15 -45.84 3.67 -21.58
N TYR A 16 -44.54 3.47 -21.82
CA TYR A 16 -43.59 3.18 -20.75
C TYR A 16 -43.11 4.47 -20.09
N GLY A 17 -42.82 4.40 -18.79
CA GLY A 17 -42.20 5.52 -18.08
C GLY A 17 -40.84 5.90 -18.68
N PRO A 18 -40.35 7.13 -18.42
CA PRO A 18 -39.05 7.57 -18.91
C PRO A 18 -37.93 6.62 -18.46
N ILE A 19 -37.15 6.13 -19.41
CA ILE A 19 -35.98 5.29 -19.15
C ILE A 19 -34.75 6.20 -19.14
N ASP A 20 -34.03 6.22 -18.02
CA ASP A 20 -32.75 6.92 -17.91
C ASP A 20 -31.70 6.24 -18.79
N TYR A 21 -31.51 6.77 -19.98
CA TYR A 21 -30.54 6.27 -20.96
C TYR A 21 -29.11 6.79 -20.70
N LYS A 22 -28.96 7.79 -19.82
CA LYS A 22 -27.66 8.40 -19.50
C LYS A 22 -27.00 7.68 -18.34
N ARG A 23 -25.69 7.42 -18.47
CA ARG A 23 -24.87 6.91 -17.37
C ARG A 23 -24.60 8.02 -16.34
N ASN A 24 -25.36 8.05 -15.25
CA ASN A 24 -25.12 8.92 -14.12
C ASN A 24 -24.12 8.29 -13.16
N LEU A 25 -22.82 8.52 -13.38
CA LEU A 25 -21.77 8.03 -12.47
C LEU A 25 -21.53 9.06 -11.35
N PRO A 26 -21.59 8.66 -10.06
CA PRO A 26 -21.29 9.58 -8.97
C PRO A 26 -19.82 10.01 -9.06
N LYS A 27 -19.55 11.31 -8.97
CA LYS A 27 -18.19 11.84 -8.87
C LYS A 27 -17.63 11.44 -7.50
N ARG A 28 -16.96 10.29 -7.46
CA ARG A 28 -16.21 9.80 -6.29
C ARG A 28 -14.73 10.07 -6.52
N GLY A 29 -14.11 10.82 -5.62
CA GLY A 29 -12.70 11.20 -5.67
C GLY A 29 -12.38 12.37 -4.75
N LEU A 30 -11.11 12.51 -4.38
CA LEU A 30 -10.60 13.67 -3.65
C LEU A 30 -10.72 14.92 -4.56
N SER A 31 -11.12 16.06 -3.98
CA SER A 31 -11.15 17.32 -4.73
C SER A 31 -9.72 17.74 -5.11
N GLY A 32 -9.55 18.43 -6.24
CA GLY A 32 -8.23 18.80 -6.77
C GLY A 32 -7.35 19.67 -5.84
N GLN A 33 -7.95 20.27 -4.80
CA GLN A 33 -7.22 21.02 -3.78
C GLN A 33 -6.53 20.10 -2.78
N TYR A 34 -7.21 19.04 -2.31
CA TYR A 34 -6.63 18.05 -1.42
C TYR A 34 -5.46 17.31 -2.07
N THR A 35 -5.57 17.02 -3.37
CA THR A 35 -4.47 16.36 -4.10
C THR A 35 -3.22 17.24 -4.18
N ARG A 36 -3.36 18.56 -4.24
CA ARG A 36 -2.21 19.49 -4.30
C ARG A 36 -1.47 19.55 -2.96
N LEU A 37 -2.19 19.72 -1.86
CA LEU A 37 -1.59 19.74 -0.51
C LEU A 37 -0.84 18.43 -0.21
N LEU A 38 -1.41 17.29 -0.60
CA LEU A 38 -0.75 15.99 -0.43
C LEU A 38 0.54 15.86 -1.26
N ILE A 39 0.58 16.47 -2.45
CA ILE A 39 1.79 16.50 -3.29
C ILE A 39 2.86 17.37 -2.62
N GLU A 40 2.49 18.55 -2.12
CA GLU A 40 3.43 19.43 -1.39
C GLU A 40 4.02 18.75 -0.15
N ASP A 41 3.18 18.07 0.65
CA ASP A 41 3.62 17.29 1.81
C ASP A 41 4.55 16.13 1.42
N LEU A 42 4.26 15.46 0.30
CA LEU A 42 5.07 14.36 -0.21
C LEU A 42 6.42 14.85 -0.73
N GLU A 43 6.45 15.95 -1.47
CA GLU A 43 7.67 16.58 -1.97
C GLU A 43 8.57 17.03 -0.82
N ALA A 44 8.00 17.63 0.22
CA ALA A 44 8.72 18.00 1.44
C ALA A 44 9.35 16.78 2.13
N ARG A 45 8.62 15.65 2.21
CA ARG A 45 9.18 14.40 2.73
C ARG A 45 10.31 13.89 1.87
N ILE A 46 10.12 13.82 0.55
CA ILE A 46 11.12 13.30 -0.40
C ILE A 46 12.43 14.10 -0.29
N ALA A 47 12.35 15.42 -0.15
CA ALA A 47 13.53 16.27 0.04
C ALA A 47 14.31 15.92 1.32
N LEU A 48 13.62 15.53 2.40
CA LEU A 48 14.23 15.18 3.69
C LEU A 48 14.64 13.71 3.82
N LEU A 49 14.11 12.82 2.96
CA LEU A 49 14.38 11.38 3.02
C LEU A 49 15.88 11.02 3.11
N PRO A 50 16.80 11.62 2.32
CA PRO A 50 18.22 11.26 2.39
C PRO A 50 18.84 11.50 3.77
N LEU A 51 18.41 12.57 4.45
CA LEU A 51 18.91 12.92 5.77
C LEU A 51 18.36 11.96 6.84
N LEU A 52 17.05 11.70 6.79
CA LEU A 52 16.40 10.76 7.71
C LEU A 52 16.93 9.34 7.55
N GLN A 53 17.18 8.91 6.30
CA GLN A 53 17.78 7.61 6.02
C GLN A 53 19.18 7.51 6.63
N ALA A 54 20.02 8.54 6.45
CA ALA A 54 21.36 8.55 7.01
C ALA A 54 21.37 8.49 8.55
N GLU A 55 20.40 9.13 9.22
CA GLU A 55 20.26 9.02 10.68
C GLU A 55 19.82 7.63 11.12
N HIS A 56 18.90 7.01 10.39
CA HIS A 56 18.48 5.63 10.64
C HIS A 56 19.66 4.66 10.47
N ASP A 57 20.41 4.77 9.38
CA ASP A 57 21.57 3.92 9.09
C ASP A 57 22.67 4.07 10.15
N ARG A 58 22.90 5.29 10.68
CA ARG A 58 23.83 5.50 11.80
C ARG A 58 23.37 4.79 13.07
N ARG A 59 22.07 4.85 13.37
CA ARG A 59 21.49 4.20 14.55
C ARG A 59 21.59 2.69 14.45
N THR A 60 21.25 2.12 13.30
CA THR A 60 21.34 0.67 13.09
C THR A 60 22.78 0.21 13.25
N LEU A 61 23.75 0.84 12.58
CA LEU A 61 25.17 0.48 12.71
C LEU A 61 25.69 0.59 14.15
N ARG A 62 25.22 1.57 14.94
CA ARG A 62 25.56 1.66 16.36
C ARG A 62 25.05 0.45 17.15
N MET A 63 23.76 0.14 17.01
CA MET A 63 23.15 -1.03 17.68
C MET A 63 23.84 -2.34 17.27
N LEU A 64 24.14 -2.48 15.98
CA LEU A 64 24.85 -3.65 15.45
C LEU A 64 26.22 -3.80 16.08
N ARG A 65 26.95 -2.70 16.23
CA ARG A 65 28.26 -2.68 16.87
C ARG A 65 28.17 -3.09 18.35
N GLU A 66 27.23 -2.52 19.09
CA GLU A 66 27.01 -2.85 20.50
C GLU A 66 26.68 -4.34 20.67
N ASN A 67 25.75 -4.87 19.86
CA ASN A 67 25.40 -6.29 19.88
C ASN A 67 26.61 -7.19 19.57
N LEU A 68 27.44 -6.83 18.58
CA LEU A 68 28.64 -7.61 18.25
C LEU A 68 29.67 -7.58 19.38
N GLU A 69 29.87 -6.42 20.00
CA GLU A 69 30.77 -6.27 21.16
C GLU A 69 30.27 -7.11 22.36
N GLU A 70 28.96 -7.15 22.61
CA GLU A 70 28.34 -8.00 23.64
C GLU A 70 28.44 -9.50 23.31
N GLU A 71 28.14 -9.89 22.07
CA GLU A 71 28.25 -11.28 21.60
C GLU A 71 29.68 -11.80 21.73
N ALA A 72 30.69 -10.99 21.40
CA ALA A 72 32.11 -11.34 21.54
C ALA A 72 32.50 -11.63 23.00
N VAL A 73 32.01 -10.81 23.93
CA VAL A 73 32.26 -10.98 25.37
C VAL A 73 31.60 -12.25 25.91
N ILE A 74 30.35 -12.52 25.50
CA ILE A 74 29.56 -13.65 25.99
C ILE A 74 30.04 -14.97 25.38
N MET A 75 30.41 -14.99 24.10
CA MET A 75 30.69 -16.22 23.33
C MET A 75 32.18 -16.61 23.28
N LYS A 76 33.04 -15.92 24.04
CA LYS A 76 34.50 -16.14 24.08
C LYS A 76 34.92 -17.59 24.38
N ASP A 77 34.10 -18.34 25.11
CA ASP A 77 34.45 -19.67 25.65
C ASP A 77 33.93 -20.83 24.77
N VAL A 78 33.21 -20.54 23.68
CA VAL A 78 32.60 -21.56 22.80
C VAL A 78 33.51 -21.86 21.60
N PRO A 79 34.09 -23.08 21.49
CA PRO A 79 34.98 -23.41 20.38
C PRO A 79 34.22 -23.48 19.04
N GLY A 80 34.69 -22.73 18.04
CA GLY A 80 34.13 -22.72 16.68
C GLY A 80 33.10 -21.62 16.39
N TRP A 81 32.82 -20.73 17.36
CA TRP A 81 31.94 -19.58 17.15
C TRP A 81 32.62 -18.49 16.30
N LYS A 82 31.93 -17.99 15.28
CA LYS A 82 32.34 -16.82 14.48
C LYS A 82 31.30 -15.71 14.64
N GLU A 83 31.70 -14.64 15.31
CA GLU A 83 30.87 -13.47 15.67
C GLU A 83 30.14 -12.85 14.46
N GLU A 84 30.70 -12.92 13.25
CA GLU A 84 30.06 -12.34 12.05
C GLU A 84 28.93 -13.17 11.42
N LEU A 85 28.77 -14.44 11.79
CA LEU A 85 27.99 -15.41 10.99
C LEU A 85 26.48 -15.36 11.28
N LEU A 86 26.09 -14.94 12.48
CA LEU A 86 24.68 -14.85 12.87
C LEU A 86 23.99 -13.64 12.21
N HIS A 87 24.69 -12.51 12.15
CA HIS A 87 24.16 -11.28 11.56
C HIS A 87 23.97 -11.35 10.04
N LYS A 88 24.88 -12.01 9.31
CA LYS A 88 24.80 -12.19 7.85
C LYS A 88 23.75 -13.23 7.43
N ARG A 89 23.40 -14.17 8.31
CA ARG A 89 22.46 -15.28 8.00
C ARG A 89 21.02 -15.00 8.41
N PHE A 90 20.79 -14.16 9.43
CA PHE A 90 19.45 -13.84 9.95
C PHE A 90 19.01 -12.39 9.71
N GLY A 91 19.92 -11.48 9.36
CA GLY A 91 19.62 -10.04 9.18
C GLY A 91 18.69 -9.71 8.01
N PHE A 92 18.42 -10.64 7.10
CA PHE A 92 17.51 -10.40 5.96
C PHE A 92 16.09 -10.93 6.18
N LEU A 93 15.89 -11.85 7.14
CA LEU A 93 14.61 -12.53 7.32
C LEU A 93 13.69 -11.87 8.35
N TRP A 94 14.22 -10.97 9.19
CA TRP A 94 13.48 -10.29 10.26
C TRP A 94 13.09 -8.84 9.92
N TYR A 95 13.49 -8.35 8.73
CA TYR A 95 13.26 -6.96 8.29
C TYR A 95 12.38 -6.86 7.02
N VAL A 96 11.57 -7.90 6.75
CA VAL A 96 10.52 -7.96 5.71
C VAL A 96 9.19 -8.29 6.37
#